data_AF-A0A7W8CY67-F1
#
_entry.id   AF-A0A7W8CY67-F1
#
_cell.length_a   1.000
_cell.length_b   1.000
_cell.length_c   1.000
_cell.angle_alpha   90.00
_cell.angle_beta   90.00
_cell.angle_gamma   90.00
#
_symmetry.space_group_name_H-M   'P 1'
#
loop_
_entity.id
_entity.type
_entity.pdbx_description
1 polymer ?
#
loop_
_entity_poly.entity_id
_entity_poly.type
_entity_poly.pdbx_seq_one_letter_code
_entity_poly.pdbx_strand_id
1 'polypeptide(L)'
;MRVKKAVAAAILISLILTACGSTTATSTTETAASEQTAIANEEDENMTETTKRVASDGAQMQTEDKTIATRIPPENGTKINIRFGDDAVITGVLNDSDTAKALIAKLPYTVHMSRYSHDFCGVTEELPYNEDEVHYGWLNGDIDYAIDAPYFTILFKDEDESEQFGYQVNIGVITSPLAEIDALNGSYDVTVELAE
;
A
#
# COMPACT_ATOMS: atom_id res chain seq x y z
N MET A 1 49.97 -22.35 -18.23
CA MET A 1 49.67 -23.30 -17.14
C MET A 1 48.27 -22.96 -16.63
N ARG A 2 47.18 -23.68 -17.02
CA ARG A 2 46.52 -24.80 -16.29
C ARG A 2 46.52 -24.57 -14.77
N VAL A 3 45.38 -24.57 -14.05
CA VAL A 3 44.51 -25.73 -13.72
C VAL A 3 43.11 -25.23 -13.23
N LYS A 4 41.99 -25.63 -13.89
CA LYS A 4 40.82 -26.48 -13.46
C LYS A 4 39.99 -25.97 -12.24
N LYS A 5 38.70 -25.63 -12.37
CA LYS A 5 37.40 -26.38 -12.50
C LYS A 5 36.67 -26.67 -11.16
N ALA A 6 35.44 -26.14 -11.10
CA ALA A 6 34.14 -26.72 -10.68
C ALA A 6 33.89 -27.24 -9.25
N VAL A 7 32.74 -26.84 -8.67
CA VAL A 7 31.82 -27.72 -7.92
C VAL A 7 30.37 -27.23 -8.12
N ALA A 8 29.45 -28.17 -8.37
CA ALA A 8 28.00 -28.03 -8.41
C ALA A 8 27.38 -29.00 -7.37
N ALA A 9 26.23 -28.66 -6.79
CA ALA A 9 25.32 -29.56 -6.06
C ALA A 9 23.93 -28.87 -6.00
N ALA A 10 22.90 -29.30 -6.75
CA ALA A 10 22.02 -30.47 -6.59
C ALA A 10 21.05 -30.35 -5.39
N ILE A 11 19.81 -29.89 -5.66
CA ILE A 11 18.68 -29.95 -4.73
C ILE A 11 17.72 -31.05 -5.22
N LEU A 12 17.40 -31.96 -4.29
CA LEU A 12 16.62 -33.18 -4.45
C LEU A 12 15.11 -32.85 -4.40
N ILE A 13 14.35 -33.24 -5.41
CA ILE A 13 12.88 -33.20 -5.43
C ILE A 13 12.36 -34.58 -5.03
N SER A 14 11.63 -34.68 -3.91
CA SER A 14 10.95 -35.90 -3.49
C SER A 14 9.45 -35.78 -3.78
N LEU A 15 9.01 -36.49 -4.82
CA LEU A 15 7.61 -36.88 -5.02
C LEU A 15 7.23 -38.00 -4.03
N ILE A 16 6.05 -37.91 -3.43
CA ILE A 16 5.38 -39.08 -2.85
C ILE A 16 3.97 -39.16 -3.44
N LEU A 17 3.79 -40.07 -4.40
CA LEU A 17 2.49 -40.64 -4.73
C LEU A 17 2.19 -41.74 -3.72
N THR A 18 0.97 -41.79 -3.21
CA THR A 18 0.42 -43.01 -2.60
C THR A 18 -0.95 -43.27 -3.21
N ALA A 19 -1.03 -44.38 -3.95
CA ALA A 19 -2.23 -44.99 -4.47
C ALA A 19 -2.48 -46.30 -3.72
N CYS A 20 -3.75 -46.59 -3.44
CA CYS A 20 -4.39 -47.91 -3.29
C CYS A 20 -5.87 -47.61 -3.04
N GLY A 21 -6.86 -48.14 -3.75
CA GLY A 21 -6.96 -49.48 -4.32
C GLY A 21 -8.25 -50.09 -3.75
N SER A 22 -9.25 -50.24 -4.61
CA SER A 22 -10.66 -50.58 -4.36
C SER A 22 -10.91 -51.99 -3.82
N THR A 23 -12.00 -52.19 -3.06
CA THR A 23 -12.66 -53.50 -2.86
C THR A 23 -14.18 -53.36 -2.87
N THR A 24 -14.82 -54.18 -3.68
CA THR A 24 -16.27 -54.32 -3.92
C THR A 24 -16.94 -55.19 -2.85
N ALA A 25 -18.16 -54.85 -2.42
CA ALA A 25 -19.14 -55.82 -1.94
C ALA A 25 -20.59 -55.31 -2.16
N THR A 26 -21.34 -56.10 -2.91
CA THR A 26 -22.77 -55.97 -3.27
C THR A 26 -23.67 -56.45 -2.14
N SER A 27 -24.81 -55.79 -1.88
CA SER A 27 -26.15 -56.42 -1.91
C SER A 27 -27.30 -55.42 -1.66
N THR A 28 -28.31 -55.48 -2.55
CA THR A 28 -29.78 -55.30 -2.39
C THR A 28 -30.31 -54.39 -1.25
N THR A 29 -31.25 -53.48 -1.47
CA THR A 29 -32.68 -53.78 -1.75
C THR A 29 -33.43 -52.48 -2.14
N GLU A 30 -34.56 -52.69 -2.79
CA GLU A 30 -35.56 -51.83 -3.43
C GLU A 30 -35.98 -50.50 -2.77
N THR A 31 -36.14 -49.50 -3.66
CA THR A 31 -37.27 -48.56 -3.81
C THR A 31 -37.94 -47.98 -2.56
N ALA A 32 -37.64 -46.71 -2.28
CA ALA A 32 -38.61 -45.76 -1.75
C ALA A 32 -38.52 -44.46 -2.55
N ALA A 33 -39.63 -44.09 -3.18
CA ALA A 33 -39.82 -42.79 -3.80
C ALA A 33 -39.94 -41.73 -2.70
N SER A 34 -39.19 -40.63 -2.82
CA SER A 34 -39.54 -39.37 -2.18
C SER A 34 -39.06 -38.22 -3.05
N GLU A 35 -40.01 -37.37 -3.40
CA GLU A 35 -39.86 -36.09 -4.09
C GLU A 35 -38.71 -35.27 -3.48
N GLN A 36 -37.79 -34.81 -4.32
CA GLN A 36 -36.89 -33.72 -3.96
C GLN A 36 -37.23 -32.54 -4.85
N THR A 37 -38.12 -31.71 -4.30
CA THR A 37 -38.43 -30.36 -4.74
C THR A 37 -37.13 -29.57 -4.91
N ALA A 38 -36.91 -29.07 -6.11
CA ALA A 38 -35.92 -28.05 -6.39
C ALA A 38 -36.24 -26.82 -5.54
N ILE A 39 -35.37 -26.51 -4.58
CA ILE A 39 -35.33 -25.20 -3.95
C ILE A 39 -34.10 -24.55 -4.56
N ALA A 40 -34.35 -23.79 -5.64
CA ALA A 40 -33.41 -22.78 -6.09
C ALA A 40 -33.36 -21.73 -4.96
N ASN A 41 -32.24 -21.69 -4.24
CA ASN A 41 -31.90 -20.51 -3.46
C ASN A 41 -31.49 -19.45 -4.48
N GLU A 42 -32.43 -18.57 -4.81
CA GLU A 42 -32.13 -17.27 -5.39
C GLU A 42 -31.37 -16.50 -4.30
N GLU A 43 -30.05 -16.46 -4.45
CA GLU A 43 -29.22 -15.47 -3.76
C GLU A 43 -29.60 -14.12 -4.37
N ASP A 44 -30.34 -13.35 -3.59
CA ASP A 44 -30.61 -11.93 -3.78
C ASP A 44 -29.27 -11.18 -3.66
N GLU A 45 -28.46 -11.24 -4.72
CA GLU A 45 -27.33 -10.35 -4.94
C GLU A 45 -27.87 -8.96 -5.34
N ASN A 46 -28.44 -8.26 -4.37
CA ASN A 46 -28.47 -6.81 -4.40
C ASN A 46 -27.41 -6.27 -3.43
N MET A 47 -26.16 -6.65 -3.71
CA MET A 47 -25.01 -5.90 -3.22
C MET A 47 -24.91 -4.67 -4.11
N THR A 48 -25.29 -3.51 -3.58
CA THR A 48 -24.90 -2.23 -4.16
C THR A 48 -23.39 -2.26 -4.36
N GLU A 49 -22.91 -2.26 -5.60
CA GLU A 49 -21.50 -2.03 -5.92
C GLU A 49 -21.11 -0.67 -5.33
N THR A 50 -20.56 -0.68 -4.12
CA THR A 50 -19.71 0.41 -3.67
C THR A 50 -18.49 0.36 -4.57
N THR A 51 -18.50 1.18 -5.62
CA THR A 51 -17.35 1.42 -6.49
C THR A 51 -16.14 1.71 -5.61
N LYS A 52 -15.11 0.86 -5.73
CA LYS A 52 -13.85 0.98 -5.01
C LYS A 52 -13.25 2.36 -5.26
N ARG A 53 -13.10 3.18 -4.21
CA ARG A 53 -12.47 4.50 -4.30
C ARG A 53 -10.96 4.35 -4.40
N VAL A 54 -10.34 5.09 -5.31
CA VAL A 54 -8.90 5.07 -5.57
C VAL A 54 -8.26 6.44 -5.40
N ALA A 55 -6.94 6.51 -5.27
CA ALA A 55 -6.20 7.75 -5.01
C ALA A 55 -6.42 8.85 -6.05
N SER A 56 -6.74 8.47 -7.29
CA SER A 56 -7.00 9.40 -8.40
C SER A 56 -8.42 10.00 -8.36
N ASP A 57 -9.34 9.45 -7.57
CA ASP A 57 -10.72 9.93 -7.49
C ASP A 57 -10.78 11.33 -6.88
N GLY A 58 -11.15 12.32 -7.69
CA GLY A 58 -11.25 13.72 -7.26
C GLY A 58 -9.90 14.42 -7.08
N ALA A 59 -8.77 13.74 -7.34
CA ALA A 59 -7.45 14.31 -7.26
C ALA A 59 -7.21 15.35 -8.38
N GLN A 60 -6.64 16.50 -8.02
CA GLN A 60 -6.02 17.38 -9.02
C GLN A 60 -4.65 16.78 -9.39
N MET A 61 -4.45 16.44 -10.66
CA MET A 61 -3.28 15.71 -11.12
C MET A 61 -2.59 16.39 -12.29
N GLN A 62 -1.28 16.19 -12.37
CA GLN A 62 -0.47 16.44 -13.55
C GLN A 62 0.10 15.11 -14.05
N THR A 63 0.24 14.95 -15.37
CA THR A 63 0.81 13.73 -15.99
C THR A 63 1.92 14.04 -16.98
N GLU A 64 2.32 15.30 -17.06
CA GLU A 64 3.21 15.83 -18.09
C GLU A 64 4.67 15.70 -17.67
N ASP A 65 4.95 15.97 -16.40
CA ASP A 65 6.27 15.87 -15.81
C ASP A 65 6.33 14.71 -14.82
N LYS A 66 6.87 13.57 -15.27
CA LYS A 66 7.03 12.37 -14.44
C LYS A 66 8.17 12.45 -13.42
N THR A 67 8.89 13.57 -13.36
CA THR A 67 9.99 13.76 -12.39
C THR A 67 9.51 14.34 -11.07
N ILE A 68 8.29 14.86 -11.02
CA ILE A 68 7.64 15.43 -9.84
C ILE A 68 6.38 14.64 -9.49
N ALA A 69 5.76 14.98 -8.36
CA ALA A 69 4.55 14.32 -7.89
C ALA A 69 3.39 14.39 -8.90
N THR A 70 2.63 13.30 -9.00
CA THR A 70 1.46 13.20 -9.88
C THR A 70 0.30 14.02 -9.33
N ARG A 71 0.06 13.99 -8.01
CA ARG A 71 -0.90 14.90 -7.35
C ARG A 71 -0.35 16.32 -7.35
N ILE A 72 -1.17 17.29 -7.75
CA ILE A 72 -0.81 18.71 -7.63
C ILE A 72 -0.86 19.10 -6.14
N PRO A 73 0.24 19.61 -5.55
CA PRO A 73 0.25 20.05 -4.17
C PRO A 73 -0.82 21.13 -3.90
N PRO A 74 -1.50 21.10 -2.74
CA PRO A 74 -2.54 22.07 -2.44
C PRO A 74 -1.98 23.49 -2.34
N GLU A 75 -2.58 24.45 -3.06
CA GLU A 75 -2.09 25.84 -3.12
C GLU A 75 -2.04 26.54 -1.74
N ASN A 76 -3.00 26.22 -0.87
CA ASN A 76 -3.13 26.79 0.48
C ASN A 76 -2.74 25.80 1.59
N GLY A 77 -1.99 24.75 1.25
CA GLY A 77 -1.54 23.78 2.24
C GLY A 77 -0.39 24.29 3.12
N THR A 78 -0.06 23.50 4.15
CA THR A 78 1.04 23.81 5.07
C THR A 78 2.34 23.29 4.50
N LYS A 79 3.27 24.20 4.16
CA LYS A 79 4.59 23.83 3.65
C LYS A 79 5.45 23.22 4.75
N ILE A 80 6.11 22.11 4.43
CA ILE A 80 6.93 21.35 5.36
C ILE A 80 8.30 21.00 4.75
N ASN A 81 9.28 20.84 5.63
CA ASN A 81 10.53 20.14 5.34
C ASN A 81 10.49 18.77 6.02
N ILE A 82 10.92 17.75 5.29
CA ILE A 82 11.02 16.36 5.75
C ILE A 82 12.51 16.00 5.74
N ARG A 83 13.13 15.99 6.92
CA ARG A 83 14.56 15.73 7.08
C ARG A 83 14.84 14.25 7.25
N PHE A 84 15.67 13.69 6.38
CA PHE A 84 16.18 12.33 6.48
C PHE A 84 17.61 12.37 7.06
N GLY A 85 17.72 12.24 8.38
CA GLY A 85 18.98 12.47 9.08
C GLY A 85 19.44 13.93 8.99
N ASP A 86 20.75 14.15 8.94
CA ASP A 86 21.34 15.50 9.06
C ASP A 86 21.38 16.27 7.73
N ASP A 87 21.54 15.57 6.59
CA ASP A 87 21.93 16.21 5.31
C ASP A 87 20.83 16.24 4.25
N ALA A 88 19.87 15.31 4.28
CA ALA A 88 18.85 15.19 3.23
C ALA A 88 17.53 15.85 3.64
N VAL A 89 17.00 16.71 2.78
CA VAL A 89 15.73 17.42 3.00
C VAL A 89 14.84 17.22 1.78
N ILE A 90 13.68 16.60 2.00
CA ILE A 90 12.59 16.52 1.03
C ILE A 90 11.56 17.59 1.38
N THR A 91 11.15 18.39 0.40
CA THR A 91 10.13 19.42 0.60
C THR A 91 8.74 18.85 0.33
N GLY A 92 7.71 19.39 0.98
CA GLY A 92 6.32 18.98 0.71
C GLY A 92 5.29 19.98 1.22
N VAL A 93 4.02 19.65 0.96
CA VAL A 93 2.87 20.44 1.40
C VAL A 93 1.82 19.49 1.97
N LEU A 94 1.46 19.69 3.23
CA LEU A 94 0.35 18.99 3.88
C LEU A 94 -0.98 19.67 3.52
N ASN A 95 -2.02 18.87 3.31
CA ASN A 95 -3.37 19.35 3.04
C ASN A 95 -4.08 19.78 4.35
N ASP A 96 -5.39 20.03 4.29
CA ASP A 96 -6.21 20.47 5.41
C ASP A 96 -7.15 19.38 5.96
N SER A 97 -6.87 18.10 5.68
CA SER A 97 -7.59 16.99 6.31
C SER A 97 -7.42 17.00 7.83
N ASP A 98 -8.30 16.32 8.55
CA ASP A 98 -8.20 16.24 10.00
C ASP A 98 -6.94 15.50 10.44
N THR A 99 -6.51 14.50 9.68
CA THR A 99 -5.23 13.80 9.87
C THR A 99 -4.04 14.73 9.69
N ALA A 100 -4.02 15.52 8.61
CA ALA A 100 -2.95 16.47 8.34
C ALA A 100 -2.87 17.55 9.44
N LYS A 101 -4.01 18.12 9.86
CA LYS A 101 -4.09 19.08 10.97
C LYS A 101 -3.56 18.51 12.28
N ALA A 102 -3.88 17.25 12.58
CA ALA A 102 -3.39 16.57 13.77
C ALA A 102 -1.86 16.39 13.75
N LEU A 103 -1.29 16.03 12.59
CA LEU A 103 0.17 15.99 12.40
C LEU A 103 0.80 17.39 12.53
N ILE A 104 0.21 18.40 11.89
CA ILE A 104 0.69 19.80 11.92
C ILE A 104 0.78 20.32 13.36
N ALA A 105 -0.20 20.02 14.20
CA ALA A 105 -0.23 20.43 15.60
C ALA A 105 0.91 19.83 16.45
N LYS A 106 1.61 18.81 15.94
CA LYS A 106 2.70 18.10 16.60
C LYS A 106 4.08 18.49 16.06
N LEU A 107 4.16 19.32 15.02
CA LEU A 107 5.44 19.68 14.41
C LEU A 107 6.31 20.51 15.38
N PRO A 108 7.64 20.27 15.43
CA PRO A 108 8.36 19.24 14.68
C PRO A 108 8.09 17.83 15.23
N TYR A 109 7.86 16.87 14.32
CA TYR A 109 7.50 15.50 14.64
C TYR A 109 8.49 14.51 14.02
N THR A 110 9.00 13.57 14.81
CA THR A 110 10.02 12.60 14.38
C THR A 110 9.45 11.18 14.37
N VAL A 111 9.64 10.47 13.25
CA VAL A 111 9.25 9.07 13.05
C VAL A 111 10.45 8.27 12.56
N HIS A 112 10.66 7.08 13.13
CA HIS A 112 11.64 6.15 12.59
C HIS A 112 11.07 5.46 11.35
N MET A 113 11.64 5.73 10.18
CA MET A 113 11.15 5.21 8.89
C MET A 113 12.22 4.36 8.20
N SER A 114 11.79 3.34 7.47
CA SER A 114 12.66 2.48 6.64
C SER A 114 12.28 2.56 5.17
N ARG A 115 13.29 2.43 4.29
CA ARG A 115 13.11 2.33 2.84
C ARG A 115 12.56 0.96 2.44
N TYR A 116 11.48 0.96 1.67
CA TYR A 116 11.01 -0.21 0.88
C TYR A 116 10.90 0.16 -0.59
N SER A 117 10.46 -0.74 -1.48
CA SER A 117 10.59 -0.56 -2.93
C SER A 117 9.98 0.73 -3.50
N HIS A 118 8.83 1.16 -2.99
CA HIS A 118 8.06 2.30 -3.49
C HIS A 118 7.84 3.41 -2.45
N ASP A 119 8.23 3.17 -1.20
CA ASP A 119 7.98 4.11 -0.11
C ASP A 119 9.12 4.17 0.92
N PHE A 120 9.02 5.20 1.76
CA PHE A 120 9.53 5.16 3.11
C PHE A 120 8.32 5.11 4.04
N CYS A 121 8.32 4.20 5.01
CA CYS A 121 7.26 4.16 6.03
C CYS A 121 7.79 3.84 7.43
N GLY A 122 7.03 4.26 8.44
CA GLY A 122 7.32 4.06 9.85
C GLY A 122 6.06 4.18 10.69
N VAL A 123 5.99 3.43 11.79
CA VAL A 123 4.84 3.48 12.70
C VAL A 123 4.86 4.82 13.45
N THR A 124 3.74 5.53 13.40
CA THR A 124 3.46 6.74 14.17
C THR A 124 2.45 6.44 15.28
N GLU A 125 2.09 7.46 16.06
CA GLU A 125 0.93 7.38 16.93
C GLU A 125 -0.37 7.41 16.10
N GLU A 126 -1.48 6.98 16.70
CA GLU A 126 -2.78 7.06 16.03
C GLU A 126 -3.16 8.53 15.78
N LEU A 127 -3.47 8.84 14.52
CA LEU A 127 -4.02 10.12 14.08
C LEU A 127 -5.50 9.95 13.71
N PRO A 128 -6.34 10.98 13.93
CA PRO A 128 -7.73 10.95 13.47
C PRO A 128 -7.78 10.90 11.94
N TYR A 129 -8.81 10.28 11.38
CA TYR A 129 -9.09 10.25 9.94
C TYR A 129 -10.60 10.16 9.71
N ASN A 130 -11.03 10.53 8.50
CA ASN A 130 -12.41 10.33 8.06
C ASN A 130 -12.49 9.13 7.10
N GLU A 131 -13.50 8.28 7.27
CA GLU A 131 -13.70 7.07 6.44
C GLU A 131 -13.93 7.40 4.95
N ASP A 132 -14.50 8.57 4.67
CA ASP A 132 -14.66 9.09 3.30
C ASP A 132 -13.36 9.64 2.70
N GLU A 133 -12.24 9.61 3.44
CA GLU A 133 -10.88 9.90 2.96
C GLU A 133 -10.04 8.62 2.76
N VAL A 134 -10.43 7.47 3.35
CA VAL A 134 -9.81 6.14 3.11
C VAL A 134 -10.00 5.56 1.69
N HIS A 135 -8.93 5.48 0.91
CA HIS A 135 -8.95 4.96 -0.46
C HIS A 135 -7.95 3.82 -0.70
N TYR A 136 -8.01 3.26 -1.91
CA TYR A 136 -7.00 2.34 -2.43
C TYR A 136 -5.94 3.08 -3.23
N GLY A 137 -4.71 2.57 -3.18
CA GLY A 137 -3.55 3.08 -3.90
C GLY A 137 -3.09 4.46 -3.45
N TRP A 138 -2.10 4.96 -4.18
CA TRP A 138 -1.46 6.26 -4.00
C TRP A 138 -1.09 6.84 -5.37
N LEU A 139 -0.83 8.13 -5.41
CA LEU A 139 -0.14 8.77 -6.53
C LEU A 139 1.32 8.98 -6.17
N ASN A 140 2.23 8.92 -7.15
CA ASN A 140 3.65 9.15 -6.90
C ASN A 140 3.83 10.55 -6.32
N GLY A 141 4.52 10.62 -5.18
CA GLY A 141 4.75 11.82 -4.39
C GLY A 141 3.73 12.05 -3.27
N ASP A 142 2.73 11.19 -3.12
CA ASP A 142 1.76 11.29 -2.01
C ASP A 142 2.45 11.04 -0.65
N ILE A 143 2.00 11.80 0.35
CA ILE A 143 2.28 11.58 1.77
C ILE A 143 0.99 11.05 2.37
N ASP A 144 1.01 9.81 2.84
CA ASP A 144 -0.18 9.12 3.32
C ASP A 144 -0.05 8.71 4.78
N TYR A 145 -1.20 8.60 5.42
CA TYR A 145 -1.40 7.90 6.68
C TYR A 145 -2.14 6.59 6.39
N ALA A 146 -1.47 5.45 6.59
CA ALA A 146 -2.12 4.14 6.41
C ALA A 146 -2.78 3.70 7.73
N ILE A 147 -4.04 3.27 7.66
CA ILE A 147 -4.87 3.02 8.85
C ILE A 147 -4.86 1.56 9.33
N ASP A 148 -4.30 0.63 8.56
CA ASP A 148 -4.22 -0.80 8.91
C ASP A 148 -3.17 -1.09 9.99
N ALA A 149 -2.10 -0.30 10.01
CA ALA A 149 -1.29 0.01 11.17
C ALA A 149 -0.80 1.45 10.99
N PRO A 150 -0.88 2.33 12.01
CA PRO A 150 -0.77 3.78 11.86
C PRO A 150 0.59 4.18 11.29
N TYR A 151 0.74 4.10 9.97
CA TYR A 151 2.00 4.32 9.27
C TYR A 151 1.97 5.72 8.71
N PHE A 152 3.04 6.46 8.95
CA PHE A 152 3.36 7.64 8.17
C PHE A 152 4.21 7.17 6.99
N THR A 153 3.75 7.47 5.77
CA THR A 153 4.32 6.93 4.55
C THR A 153 4.55 8.04 3.51
N ILE A 154 5.68 7.97 2.81
CA ILE A 154 5.95 8.81 1.63
C ILE A 154 6.12 7.88 0.44
N LEU A 155 5.19 7.94 -0.52
CA LEU A 155 5.11 7.04 -1.67
C LEU A 155 5.64 7.75 -2.90
N PHE A 156 6.66 7.21 -3.56
CA PHE A 156 7.36 7.90 -4.66
C PHE A 156 7.48 7.05 -5.93
N LYS A 157 6.91 5.85 -5.95
CA LYS A 157 6.98 4.94 -7.09
C LYS A 157 5.76 4.01 -7.17
N ASP A 158 5.61 3.38 -8.33
CA ASP A 158 4.69 2.25 -8.59
C ASP A 158 3.20 2.60 -8.43
N GLU A 159 2.82 3.87 -8.64
CA GLU A 159 1.40 4.31 -8.62
C GLU A 159 0.47 3.49 -9.52
N ASP A 160 0.95 3.02 -10.68
CA ASP A 160 0.18 2.23 -11.65
C ASP A 160 -0.29 0.88 -11.09
N GLU A 161 0.39 0.35 -10.06
CA GLU A 161 0.06 -0.91 -9.40
C GLU A 161 -0.50 -0.69 -7.98
N SER A 162 -0.58 0.56 -7.53
CA SER A 162 -0.86 0.92 -6.14
C SER A 162 -2.26 0.55 -5.69
N GLU A 163 -3.24 0.56 -6.60
CA GLU A 163 -4.65 0.36 -6.25
C GLU A 163 -4.93 -1.02 -5.64
N GLN A 164 -4.02 -1.99 -5.73
CA GLN A 164 -4.16 -3.26 -5.01
C GLN A 164 -4.05 -3.12 -3.48
N PHE A 165 -3.46 -2.02 -2.99
CA PHE A 165 -3.28 -1.72 -1.57
C PHE A 165 -4.40 -0.79 -1.09
N GLY A 166 -5.01 -1.11 0.05
CA GLY A 166 -6.08 -0.30 0.65
C GLY A 166 -5.60 0.54 1.82
N TYR A 167 -6.56 1.10 2.57
CA TYR A 167 -6.34 1.75 3.87
C TYR A 167 -5.49 3.02 3.83
N GLN A 168 -5.43 3.71 2.69
CA GLN A 168 -4.63 4.92 2.52
C GLN A 168 -5.47 6.17 2.77
N VAL A 169 -4.89 7.15 3.47
CA VAL A 169 -5.44 8.50 3.61
C VAL A 169 -4.37 9.49 3.19
N ASN A 170 -4.59 10.17 2.06
CA ASN A 170 -3.66 11.22 1.63
C ASN A 170 -3.72 12.44 2.54
N ILE A 171 -2.57 12.82 3.10
CA ILE A 171 -2.40 13.96 4.00
C ILE A 171 -1.50 15.06 3.44
N GLY A 172 -0.89 14.82 2.28
CA GLY A 172 -0.01 15.79 1.63
C GLY A 172 0.68 15.24 0.39
N VAL A 173 1.58 16.06 -0.14
CA VAL A 173 2.34 15.76 -1.35
C VAL A 173 3.76 16.31 -1.21
N ILE A 174 4.77 15.54 -1.59
CA ILE A 174 6.15 16.05 -1.69
C ILE A 174 6.30 16.95 -2.92
N THR A 175 7.12 17.99 -2.80
CA THR A 175 7.42 18.96 -3.87
C THR A 175 8.84 18.84 -4.42
N SER A 176 9.71 18.07 -3.74
CA SER A 176 11.01 17.70 -4.31
C SER A 176 10.84 16.73 -5.49
N PRO A 177 11.80 16.68 -6.43
CA PRO A 177 11.83 15.66 -7.46
C PRO A 177 11.76 14.24 -6.88
N LEU A 178 10.98 13.36 -7.49
CA LEU A 178 10.80 11.95 -7.06
C LEU A 178 12.16 11.20 -7.01
N ALA A 179 13.09 11.57 -7.89
CA ALA A 179 14.42 10.97 -7.93
C ALA A 179 15.27 11.28 -6.68
N GLU A 180 15.00 12.37 -5.96
CA GLU A 180 15.74 12.70 -4.73
C GLU A 180 15.40 11.75 -3.60
N ILE A 181 14.12 11.43 -3.41
CA ILE A 181 13.68 10.47 -2.40
C ILE A 181 13.99 9.02 -2.82
N ASP A 182 13.86 8.67 -4.10
CA ASP A 182 14.20 7.33 -4.60
C ASP A 182 15.69 7.00 -4.39
N ALA A 183 16.56 8.01 -4.43
CA ALA A 183 18.00 7.85 -4.20
C ALA A 183 18.37 7.59 -2.73
N LEU A 184 17.48 7.86 -1.77
CA LEU A 184 17.70 7.59 -0.35
C LEU A 184 17.57 6.09 -0.05
N ASN A 185 18.37 5.62 0.92
CA ASN A 185 18.48 4.20 1.25
C ASN A 185 18.64 3.99 2.75
N GLY A 186 18.16 2.85 3.26
CA GLY A 186 18.28 2.48 4.67
C GLY A 186 17.14 3.03 5.52
N SER A 187 17.43 3.28 6.79
CA SER A 187 16.46 3.74 7.78
C SER A 187 16.93 5.04 8.42
N TYR A 188 15.99 5.91 8.74
CA TYR A 188 16.24 7.26 9.25
C TYR A 188 15.27 7.57 10.38
N ASP A 189 15.73 8.38 11.33
CA ASP A 189 14.83 9.17 12.17
C ASP A 189 14.43 10.39 11.33
N VAL A 190 13.26 10.33 10.72
CA VAL A 190 12.75 11.34 9.81
C VAL A 190 12.02 12.41 10.62
N THR A 191 12.44 13.66 10.49
CA THR A 191 11.80 14.79 11.18
C THR A 191 11.02 15.64 10.19
N VAL A 192 9.71 15.76 10.42
CA VAL A 192 8.83 16.68 9.72
C VAL A 192 8.76 17.98 10.50
N GLU A 193 8.95 19.11 9.84
CA GLU A 193 8.89 20.45 10.43
C GLU A 193 8.27 21.46 9.46
N LEU A 194 7.83 22.62 9.97
CA LEU A 194 7.35 23.71 9.12
C LEU A 194 8.49 24.21 8.22
N ALA A 195 8.20 24.47 6.95
CA ALA A 195 9.13 25.17 6.08
C ALA A 195 9.19 26.66 6.44
N GLU A 196 10.39 27.26 6.36
CA GLU A 196 10.63 28.70 6.60
C GLU A 196 10.11 29.60 5.47
#